data_AF-B4FZU5-F1
#
_entry.id   AF-B4FZU5-F1
#
_cell.length_a   1.000
_cell.length_b   1.000
_cell.length_c   1.000
_cell.angle_alpha   90.00
_cell.angle_beta   90.00
_cell.angle_gamma   90.00
#
_symmetry.space_group_name_H-M   'P 1'
#
loop_
_entity.id
_entity.type
_entity.pdbx_description
1 polymer ?
#
loop_
_entity_poly.entity_id
_entity_poly.type
_entity_poly.pdbx_seq_one_letter_code
_entity_poly.pdbx_strand_id
1 'polypeptide(L)'
;MSYMLTQCYSIKIVDPKTGEEKKIVISADDGIRVDTSLAVLSKLKPAFSKDGSTTAGNASQVSDGAGAVLLMRRDVAMKKGLPVLGVFRTFAAVGVDPAVMGIGPAVAIPAAVKAAGLQMDDIDLFEINEAFASQYVYCCRKLKLDPAKVNVNGGAMALGHPLGATGARCVSTLLNEMKRRGKDCRFGVISMCIGSGMGAAAVFERGDGVDELTNARGISTHNWLSKDAM
;
A
#
# COMPACT_ATOMS: atom_id res chain seq x y z
N MET A 1 -0.39 0.29 -21.66
CA MET A 1 0.12 -0.05 -20.32
C MET A 1 -0.75 0.67 -19.30
N SER A 2 -1.82 0.02 -18.84
CA SER A 2 -2.72 0.57 -17.82
C SER A 2 -2.19 0.12 -16.47
N TYR A 3 -1.41 0.98 -15.83
CA TYR A 3 -0.97 0.78 -14.46
C TYR A 3 -2.09 1.30 -13.57
N MET A 4 -2.62 0.42 -12.71
CA MET A 4 -3.72 0.69 -11.78
C MET A 4 -5.10 0.79 -12.47
N LEU A 5 -6.04 -0.04 -12.02
CA LEU A 5 -7.47 0.10 -12.32
C LEU A 5 -8.02 1.32 -11.58
N THR A 6 -7.61 2.52 -11.99
CA THR A 6 -8.32 3.75 -11.62
C THR A 6 -9.64 3.69 -12.38
N GLN A 7 -10.74 3.41 -11.69
CA GLN A 7 -12.05 3.58 -12.30
C GLN A 7 -12.19 5.04 -12.72
N CYS A 8 -12.48 5.25 -14.00
CA CYS A 8 -12.68 6.57 -14.54
C CYS A 8 -13.89 7.22 -13.86
N TYR A 9 -13.72 8.41 -13.29
CA TYR A 9 -14.83 9.16 -12.73
C TYR A 9 -15.00 10.50 -13.45
N SER A 10 -16.25 10.90 -13.62
CA SER A 10 -16.58 12.17 -14.24
C SER A 10 -16.63 13.26 -13.17
N ILE A 11 -15.88 14.34 -13.38
CA ILE A 11 -15.98 15.55 -12.56
C ILE A 11 -16.31 16.76 -13.43
N LYS A 12 -16.69 17.84 -12.75
CA LYS A 12 -16.71 19.18 -13.33
C LYS A 12 -15.41 19.88 -12.92
N ILE A 13 -14.69 20.42 -13.88
CA ILE A 13 -13.59 21.34 -13.64
C ILE A 13 -14.05 22.76 -14.01
N VAL A 14 -13.68 23.73 -13.19
CA VAL A 14 -13.95 25.15 -13.45
C VAL A 14 -12.68 25.74 -14.05
N ASP A 15 -12.77 26.36 -15.22
CA ASP A 15 -11.64 27.13 -15.76
C ASP A 15 -11.41 28.34 -14.85
N PRO A 16 -10.22 28.50 -14.24
CA PRO A 16 -9.97 29.58 -13.29
C PRO A 16 -9.92 30.98 -13.93
N LYS A 17 -9.80 31.07 -15.27
CA LYS A 17 -9.78 32.34 -16.01
C LYS A 17 -11.17 32.75 -16.49
N THR A 18 -11.98 31.80 -16.97
CA THR A 18 -13.30 32.09 -17.57
C THR A 18 -14.47 31.80 -16.64
N GLY A 19 -14.28 30.98 -15.61
CA GLY A 19 -15.35 30.49 -14.74
C GLY A 19 -16.24 29.42 -15.40
N GLU A 20 -15.93 29.00 -16.63
CA GLU A 20 -16.73 28.01 -17.34
C GLU A 20 -16.54 26.61 -16.72
N GLU A 21 -17.65 25.90 -16.54
CA GLU A 21 -17.65 24.51 -16.10
C GLU A 21 -17.50 23.57 -17.30
N LYS A 22 -16.50 22.70 -17.26
CA LYS A 22 -16.34 21.61 -18.23
C LYS A 22 -16.41 20.26 -17.53
N LYS A 23 -17.19 19.34 -18.11
CA LYS A 23 -17.19 17.94 -17.68
C LYS A 23 -15.94 17.25 -18.24
N ILE A 24 -15.17 16.62 -17.37
CA ILE A 24 -13.98 15.83 -17.74
C ILE A 24 -14.04 14.45 -17.10
N VAL A 25 -13.37 13.49 -17.74
CA VAL A 25 -13.17 12.14 -17.19
C VAL A 25 -11.74 12.06 -16.68
N ILE A 26 -11.58 11.79 -15.40
CA ILE A 26 -10.26 11.54 -14.79
C ILE A 26 -10.00 10.04 -14.86
N SER A 27 -8.91 9.67 -15.53
CA SER A 27 -8.53 8.26 -15.77
C SER A 27 -7.07 7.95 -15.44
N ALA A 28 -6.31 8.93 -14.97
CA ALA A 28 -4.89 8.81 -14.65
C ALA A 28 -4.54 9.69 -13.45
N ASP A 29 -3.50 9.29 -12.72
CA ASP A 29 -2.93 10.08 -11.64
C ASP A 29 -2.23 11.32 -12.21
N ASP A 30 -2.68 12.52 -11.83
CA ASP A 30 -2.18 13.79 -12.35
C ASP A 30 -0.98 14.36 -11.54
N GLY A 31 -0.61 13.69 -10.45
CA GLY A 31 0.53 14.03 -9.59
C GLY A 31 1.89 13.61 -10.15
N ILE A 32 1.93 12.73 -11.15
CA ILE A 32 3.18 12.21 -11.71
C ILE A 32 3.93 13.33 -12.44
N ARG A 33 5.24 13.46 -12.18
CA ARG A 33 6.15 14.44 -12.79
C ARG A 33 7.32 13.71 -13.46
N VAL A 34 7.16 13.39 -14.76
CA VAL A 34 8.12 12.58 -15.53
C VAL A 34 9.47 13.25 -15.74
N ASP A 35 9.52 14.58 -15.61
CA ASP A 35 10.71 15.44 -15.73
C ASP A 35 11.49 15.59 -14.41
N THR A 36 11.07 14.90 -13.35
CA THR A 36 11.76 14.89 -12.05
C THR A 36 13.19 14.38 -12.20
N SER A 37 14.15 15.12 -11.67
CA SER A 37 15.56 14.75 -11.63
C SER A 37 16.20 15.20 -10.32
N LEU A 38 17.35 14.62 -9.96
CA LEU A 38 18.12 15.08 -8.78
C LEU A 38 18.46 16.58 -8.87
N ALA A 39 18.77 17.09 -10.06
CA ALA A 39 19.04 18.50 -10.28
C ALA A 39 17.81 19.38 -9.97
N VAL A 40 16.61 18.95 -10.35
CA VAL A 40 15.36 19.65 -10.00
C VAL A 40 15.08 19.56 -8.50
N LEU A 41 15.16 18.36 -7.93
CA LEU A 41 14.89 18.11 -6.50
C LEU A 41 15.84 18.88 -5.59
N SER A 42 17.12 18.99 -5.95
CA SER A 42 18.15 19.69 -5.17
C SER A 42 17.91 21.21 -5.02
N LYS A 43 17.07 21.79 -5.90
CA LYS A 43 16.74 23.22 -5.87
C LYS A 43 15.54 23.53 -4.97
N LEU A 44 14.83 22.51 -4.50
CA LEU A 44 13.63 22.70 -3.69
C LEU A 44 13.99 23.13 -2.28
N LYS A 45 13.25 24.12 -1.77
CA LYS A 45 13.45 24.63 -0.42
C LYS A 45 12.90 23.64 0.62
N PRO A 46 13.53 23.55 1.80
CA PRO A 46 12.98 22.81 2.94
C PRO A 46 11.58 23.30 3.32
N ALA A 47 10.68 22.37 3.65
CA ALA A 47 9.27 22.65 3.88
C ALA A 47 8.92 22.93 5.36
N PHE A 48 9.70 22.40 6.32
CA PHE A 48 9.34 22.43 7.75
C PHE A 48 10.31 23.20 8.63
N SER A 49 11.60 23.22 8.30
CA SER A 49 12.63 23.94 9.04
C SER A 49 13.65 24.54 8.08
N LYS A 50 14.26 25.67 8.46
CA LYS A 50 15.18 26.43 7.60
C LYS A 50 16.32 25.58 7.05
N ASP A 51 16.87 24.71 7.89
CA ASP A 51 18.02 23.84 7.57
C ASP A 51 17.60 22.36 7.45
N GLY A 52 16.32 22.09 7.23
CA GLY A 52 15.77 20.74 7.09
C GLY A 52 16.07 20.10 5.73
N SER A 53 15.93 18.79 5.62
CA SER A 53 16.11 18.05 4.37
C SER A 53 14.80 17.67 3.67
N THR A 54 13.67 17.82 4.35
CA THR A 54 12.35 17.49 3.78
C THR A 54 11.84 18.65 2.94
N THR A 55 11.50 18.39 1.68
CA THR A 55 11.02 19.34 0.68
C THR A 55 9.71 18.81 0.06
N ALA A 56 9.02 19.63 -0.71
CA ALA A 56 7.84 19.19 -1.46
C ALA A 56 8.13 18.06 -2.46
N GLY A 57 9.38 17.91 -2.92
CA GLY A 57 9.75 16.87 -3.89
C GLY A 57 10.17 15.54 -3.27
N ASN A 58 10.33 15.47 -1.94
CA ASN A 58 10.65 14.24 -1.22
C ASN A 58 9.64 13.94 -0.08
N ALA A 59 8.47 14.57 -0.16
CA ALA A 59 7.29 14.30 0.65
C ALA A 59 6.15 13.89 -0.29
N SER A 60 5.19 13.13 0.21
CA SER A 60 4.00 12.81 -0.56
C SER A 60 3.18 14.06 -0.86
N GLN A 61 2.54 14.09 -2.02
CA GLN A 61 1.60 15.15 -2.37
C GLN A 61 0.33 15.02 -1.53
N VAL A 62 -0.23 16.16 -1.12
CA VAL A 62 -1.62 16.21 -0.64
C VAL A 62 -2.51 15.97 -1.84
N SER A 63 -3.43 15.01 -1.73
CA SER A 63 -4.18 14.54 -2.89
C SER A 63 -5.59 14.12 -2.48
N ASP A 64 -6.51 14.24 -3.44
CA ASP A 64 -7.87 13.75 -3.32
C ASP A 64 -7.98 12.38 -4.00
N GLY A 65 -8.73 11.46 -3.39
CA GLY A 65 -8.93 10.14 -3.95
C GLY A 65 -9.70 9.20 -3.03
N ALA A 66 -10.15 8.09 -3.60
CA ALA A 66 -10.86 7.04 -2.87
C ALA A 66 -10.35 5.67 -3.29
N GLY A 67 -10.42 4.71 -2.36
CA GLY A 67 -10.13 3.30 -2.62
C GLY A 67 -11.11 2.44 -1.85
N ALA A 68 -11.50 1.31 -2.43
CA ALA A 68 -12.43 0.37 -1.82
C ALA A 68 -11.96 -1.07 -2.03
N VAL A 69 -12.19 -1.92 -1.01
CA VAL A 69 -11.85 -3.35 -1.04
C VAL A 69 -13.10 -4.13 -0.60
N LEU A 70 -13.57 -5.04 -1.44
CA LEU A 70 -14.67 -5.94 -1.09
C LEU A 70 -14.09 -7.22 -0.47
N LEU A 71 -14.35 -7.42 0.83
CA LEU A 71 -13.99 -8.65 1.54
C LEU A 71 -15.21 -9.53 1.75
N MET A 72 -14.99 -10.84 1.78
CA MET A 72 -16.02 -11.82 2.11
C MET A 72 -15.40 -13.11 2.61
N ARG A 73 -16.20 -13.92 3.32
CA ARG A 73 -15.80 -15.28 3.70
C ARG A 73 -15.56 -16.12 2.44
N ARG A 74 -14.51 -16.93 2.45
CA ARG A 74 -14.08 -17.72 1.27
C ARG A 74 -15.19 -18.59 0.71
N ASP A 75 -15.93 -19.30 1.56
CA ASP A 75 -17.06 -20.15 1.16
C ASP A 75 -18.21 -19.37 0.49
N VAL A 76 -18.46 -18.12 0.92
CA VAL A 76 -19.44 -17.24 0.28
C VAL A 76 -18.94 -16.81 -1.10
N ALA A 77 -17.66 -16.46 -1.24
CA ALA A 77 -17.06 -16.18 -2.55
C ALA A 77 -17.20 -17.39 -3.48
N MET A 78 -16.89 -18.59 -2.97
CA MET A 78 -17.00 -19.83 -3.73
C MET A 78 -18.44 -20.15 -4.14
N LYS A 79 -19.40 -20.05 -3.21
CA LYS A 79 -20.84 -20.24 -3.49
C LYS A 79 -21.37 -19.26 -4.53
N LYS A 80 -20.82 -18.05 -4.59
CA LYS A 80 -21.18 -17.01 -5.55
C LYS A 80 -20.36 -17.07 -6.85
N GLY A 81 -19.39 -17.98 -6.97
CA GLY A 81 -18.51 -18.08 -8.14
C GLY A 81 -17.63 -16.84 -8.35
N LEU A 82 -17.30 -16.10 -7.28
CA LEU A 82 -16.49 -14.88 -7.38
C LEU A 82 -15.00 -15.22 -7.34
N PRO A 83 -14.18 -14.72 -8.29
CA PRO A 83 -12.74 -14.95 -8.28
C PRO A 83 -12.09 -14.26 -7.08
N VAL A 84 -11.19 -14.97 -6.41
CA VAL A 84 -10.43 -14.43 -5.27
C VAL A 84 -9.18 -13.74 -5.80
N LEU A 85 -9.09 -12.43 -5.62
CA LEU A 85 -7.91 -11.64 -6.01
C LEU A 85 -6.75 -11.80 -5.00
N GLY A 86 -7.08 -11.90 -3.71
CA GLY A 86 -6.11 -11.99 -2.63
C GLY A 86 -6.75 -12.52 -1.35
N VAL A 87 -5.90 -12.99 -0.44
CA VAL A 87 -6.30 -13.50 0.87
C VAL A 87 -5.62 -12.65 1.94
N PHE A 88 -6.42 -12.00 2.78
CA PHE A 88 -5.92 -11.30 3.96
C PHE A 88 -5.44 -12.34 4.98
N ARG A 89 -4.15 -12.31 5.33
CA ARG A 89 -3.54 -13.29 6.25
C ARG A 89 -3.46 -12.75 7.66
N THR A 90 -2.76 -11.64 7.84
CA THR A 90 -2.53 -11.03 9.16
C THR A 90 -2.50 -9.52 9.07
N PHE A 91 -2.69 -8.89 10.22
CA PHE A 91 -2.52 -7.47 10.42
C PHE A 91 -1.90 -7.21 11.79
N ALA A 92 -1.01 -6.24 11.85
CA ALA A 92 -0.43 -5.74 13.07
C ALA A 92 -0.51 -4.21 13.08
N ALA A 93 -0.91 -3.65 14.22
CA ALA A 93 -0.79 -2.23 14.54
C ALA A 93 0.05 -2.11 15.81
N VAL A 94 1.09 -1.28 15.79
CA VAL A 94 2.09 -1.17 16.85
C VAL A 94 2.34 0.29 17.20
N GLY A 95 2.56 0.57 18.48
CA GLY A 95 2.97 1.89 18.95
C GLY A 95 4.48 2.10 18.79
N VAL A 96 4.87 3.33 18.47
CA VAL A 96 6.25 3.83 18.44
C VAL A 96 6.29 5.23 19.04
N ASP A 97 7.48 5.77 19.29
CA ASP A 97 7.61 7.15 19.77
C ASP A 97 6.99 8.14 18.75
N PRO A 98 6.02 8.99 19.15
CA PRO A 98 5.40 9.99 18.28
C PRO A 98 6.40 10.93 17.62
N ALA A 99 7.53 11.24 18.27
CA ALA A 99 8.57 12.12 17.72
C ALA A 99 9.25 11.54 16.47
N VAL A 100 9.21 10.21 16.31
CA VAL A 100 9.78 9.48 15.18
C VAL A 100 8.76 8.55 14.54
N MET A 101 7.48 8.94 14.52
CA MET A 101 6.36 8.11 14.02
C MET A 101 6.62 7.41 12.68
N GLY A 102 7.45 8.00 11.82
CA GLY A 102 7.85 7.44 10.52
C GLY A 102 8.50 6.05 10.61
N ILE A 103 9.03 5.64 11.77
CA ILE A 103 9.63 4.31 11.93
C ILE A 103 8.59 3.18 12.05
N GLY A 104 7.29 3.51 12.14
CA GLY A 104 6.21 2.56 12.33
C GLY A 104 6.30 1.29 11.47
N PRO A 105 6.50 1.39 10.14
CA PRO A 105 6.65 0.22 9.26
C PRO A 105 7.81 -0.71 9.66
N ALA A 106 8.92 -0.16 10.13
CA ALA A 106 10.08 -0.94 10.55
C ALA A 106 9.80 -1.85 11.76
N VAL A 107 8.72 -1.58 12.51
CA VAL A 107 8.26 -2.39 13.65
C VAL A 107 7.04 -3.23 13.25
N ALA A 108 6.10 -2.65 12.51
CA ALA A 108 4.85 -3.31 12.14
C ALA A 108 5.05 -4.46 11.15
N ILE A 109 5.94 -4.29 10.16
CA ILE A 109 6.18 -5.31 9.13
C ILE A 109 6.68 -6.62 9.75
N PRO A 110 7.76 -6.64 10.56
CA PRO A 110 8.18 -7.87 11.22
C PRO A 110 7.09 -8.52 12.07
N ALA A 111 6.26 -7.72 12.76
CA ALA A 111 5.17 -8.24 13.58
C ALA A 111 4.10 -8.94 12.74
N ALA A 112 3.65 -8.32 11.64
CA ALA A 112 2.64 -8.90 10.75
C ALA A 112 3.16 -10.14 10.02
N VAL A 113 4.41 -10.10 9.52
CA VAL A 113 5.08 -11.22 8.85
C VAL A 113 5.25 -12.41 9.79
N LYS A 114 5.73 -12.18 11.01
CA LYS A 114 5.85 -13.22 12.04
C LYS A 114 4.49 -13.82 12.40
N ALA A 115 3.46 -12.98 12.55
CA ALA A 115 2.10 -13.46 12.84
C ALA A 115 1.54 -14.34 11.71
N ALA A 116 1.97 -14.11 10.46
CA ALA A 116 1.61 -14.96 9.32
C ALA A 116 2.38 -16.29 9.28
N GLY A 117 3.33 -16.51 10.19
CA GLY A 117 4.22 -17.67 10.18
C GLY A 117 5.27 -17.62 9.08
N LEU A 118 5.61 -16.43 8.59
CA LEU A 118 6.54 -16.20 7.49
C LEU A 118 7.85 -15.56 8.00
N GLN A 119 8.87 -15.58 7.14
CA GLN A 119 10.10 -14.79 7.24
C GLN A 119 10.06 -13.60 6.28
N MET A 120 10.95 -12.64 6.49
CA MET A 120 11.06 -11.46 5.60
C MET A 120 11.38 -11.85 4.15
N ASP A 121 12.18 -12.91 3.95
CA ASP A 121 12.60 -13.38 2.63
C ASP A 121 11.46 -14.06 1.85
N ASP A 122 10.39 -14.49 2.54
CA ASP A 122 9.20 -15.08 1.91
C ASP A 122 8.31 -14.01 1.23
N ILE A 123 8.58 -12.72 1.44
CA ILE A 123 7.77 -11.64 0.89
C ILE A 123 8.30 -11.23 -0.49
N ASP A 124 7.41 -11.27 -1.47
CA ASP A 124 7.73 -11.00 -2.88
C ASP A 124 7.54 -9.54 -3.26
N LEU A 125 6.65 -8.85 -2.54
CA LEU A 125 6.27 -7.49 -2.87
C LEU A 125 5.89 -6.67 -1.64
N PHE A 126 6.24 -5.39 -1.64
CA PHE A 126 5.93 -4.44 -0.59
C PHE A 126 5.31 -3.17 -1.16
N GLU A 127 4.20 -2.73 -0.59
CA GLU A 127 3.66 -1.38 -0.71
C GLU A 127 3.89 -0.66 0.63
N ILE A 128 4.94 0.16 0.70
CA ILE A 128 5.28 0.94 1.89
C ILE A 128 4.99 2.41 1.59
N ASN A 129 4.06 3.01 2.33
CA ASN A 129 3.66 4.39 2.07
C ASN A 129 4.84 5.38 2.15
N GLU A 130 4.94 6.25 1.17
CA GLU A 130 6.01 7.25 1.01
C GLU A 130 5.57 8.62 1.53
N ALA A 131 5.02 8.69 2.76
CA ALA A 131 4.61 9.97 3.35
C ALA A 131 5.76 10.99 3.34
N PHE A 132 6.96 10.52 3.69
CA PHE A 132 8.22 11.23 3.49
C PHE A 132 9.31 10.25 3.03
N ALA A 133 10.22 10.70 2.18
CA ALA A 133 11.36 9.90 1.73
C ALA A 133 12.27 9.48 2.90
N SER A 134 12.44 10.34 3.89
CA SER A 134 13.29 10.09 5.07
C SER A 134 12.86 8.82 5.82
N GLN A 135 11.57 8.72 6.16
CA GLN A 135 11.04 7.55 6.87
C GLN A 135 10.99 6.30 5.98
N TYR A 136 10.67 6.46 4.70
CA TYR A 136 10.60 5.36 3.74
C TYR A 136 11.99 4.71 3.58
N VAL A 137 13.00 5.52 3.30
CA VAL A 137 14.39 5.07 3.15
C VAL A 137 14.90 4.44 4.45
N TYR A 138 14.57 5.04 5.61
CA TYR A 138 14.92 4.45 6.90
C TYR A 138 14.32 3.06 7.06
N CYS A 139 13.02 2.88 6.82
CA CYS A 139 12.35 1.59 6.99
C CYS A 139 12.92 0.53 6.05
N CYS A 140 13.10 0.85 4.77
CA CYS A 140 13.69 -0.08 3.79
C CYS A 140 15.11 -0.49 4.19
N ARG A 141 15.97 0.45 4.61
CA ARG A 141 17.33 0.15 5.05
C ARG A 141 17.36 -0.66 6.35
N LYS A 142 16.53 -0.28 7.33
CA LYS A 142 16.46 -0.95 8.63
C LYS A 142 16.05 -2.41 8.50
N LEU A 143 15.09 -2.69 7.61
CA LEU A 143 14.59 -4.02 7.31
C LEU A 143 15.39 -4.75 6.22
N LYS A 144 16.39 -4.07 5.62
CA LYS A 144 17.23 -4.59 4.52
C LYS A 144 16.39 -5.11 3.34
N LEU A 145 15.33 -4.39 2.99
CA LEU A 145 14.45 -4.78 1.90
C LEU A 145 15.16 -4.62 0.55
N ASP A 146 14.92 -5.56 -0.36
CA ASP A 146 15.32 -5.42 -1.75
C ASP A 146 14.52 -4.28 -2.42
N PRO A 147 15.18 -3.21 -2.89
CA PRO A 147 14.51 -2.10 -3.57
C PRO A 147 13.68 -2.53 -4.79
N ALA A 148 14.01 -3.66 -5.43
CA ALA A 148 13.26 -4.18 -6.58
C ALA A 148 11.89 -4.78 -6.20
N LYS A 149 11.63 -4.98 -4.90
CA LYS A 149 10.36 -5.51 -4.37
C LYS A 149 9.47 -4.44 -3.74
N VAL A 150 9.95 -3.20 -3.54
CA VAL A 150 9.20 -2.15 -2.81
C VAL A 150 8.69 -1.09 -3.79
N ASN A 151 7.38 -0.79 -3.72
CA ASN A 151 6.71 0.26 -4.51
C ASN A 151 7.04 0.19 -6.00
N VAL A 152 6.94 -1.00 -6.59
CA VAL A 152 7.46 -1.32 -7.93
C VAL A 152 6.77 -0.57 -9.08
N ASN A 153 5.61 0.02 -8.83
CA ASN A 153 4.88 0.86 -9.78
C ASN A 153 4.90 2.36 -9.36
N GLY A 154 5.81 2.75 -8.47
CA GLY A 154 5.85 4.06 -7.83
C GLY A 154 5.00 4.12 -6.56
N GLY A 155 5.26 5.11 -5.72
CA GLY A 155 4.58 5.32 -4.45
C GLY A 155 4.02 6.73 -4.28
N ALA A 156 3.68 7.09 -3.04
CA ALA A 156 2.92 8.31 -2.72
C ALA A 156 3.66 9.64 -3.02
N MET A 157 4.98 9.63 -3.21
CA MET A 157 5.68 10.84 -3.69
C MET A 157 5.28 11.20 -5.13
N ALA A 158 5.00 10.21 -5.96
CA ALA A 158 4.54 10.40 -7.34
C ALA A 158 3.01 10.33 -7.48
N LEU A 159 2.38 9.38 -6.80
CA LEU A 159 0.95 9.08 -6.93
C LEU A 159 0.06 9.90 -5.97
N GLY A 160 0.66 10.53 -4.96
CA GLY A 160 -0.08 11.25 -3.93
C GLY A 160 -0.51 10.41 -2.72
N HIS A 161 -0.90 11.11 -1.66
CA HIS A 161 -1.31 10.55 -0.37
C HIS A 161 -2.68 11.07 0.09
N PRO A 162 -3.78 10.57 -0.51
CA PRO A 162 -5.12 10.78 0.06
C PRO A 162 -5.22 9.97 1.36
N LEU A 163 -5.07 10.66 2.49
CA LEU A 163 -4.79 10.08 3.82
C LEU A 163 -5.56 8.78 4.10
N GLY A 164 -6.89 8.86 4.22
CA GLY A 164 -7.75 7.72 4.52
C GLY A 164 -7.87 6.69 3.39
N ALA A 165 -7.66 7.11 2.14
CA ALA A 165 -7.78 6.22 0.98
C ALA A 165 -6.51 5.41 0.69
N THR A 166 -5.36 5.85 1.22
CA THR A 166 -4.05 5.26 0.89
C THR A 166 -3.96 3.79 1.25
N GLY A 167 -4.52 3.37 2.40
CA GLY A 167 -4.58 1.96 2.77
C GLY A 167 -5.29 1.10 1.73
N ALA A 168 -6.50 1.50 1.33
CA ALA A 168 -7.28 0.77 0.33
C ALA A 168 -6.65 0.85 -1.08
N ARG A 169 -6.08 2.01 -1.44
CA ARG A 169 -5.36 2.19 -2.71
C ARG A 169 -4.18 1.23 -2.81
N CYS A 170 -3.33 1.15 -1.78
CA CYS A 170 -2.20 0.23 -1.74
C CYS A 170 -2.65 -1.24 -1.80
N VAL A 171 -3.81 -1.61 -1.25
CA VAL A 171 -4.36 -2.98 -1.42
C VAL A 171 -4.64 -3.27 -2.88
N SER A 172 -5.28 -2.32 -3.57
CA SER A 172 -5.53 -2.44 -5.01
C SER A 172 -4.23 -2.53 -5.80
N THR A 173 -3.25 -1.65 -5.54
CA THR A 173 -1.95 -1.66 -6.24
C THR A 173 -1.21 -2.98 -6.01
N LEU A 174 -1.06 -3.40 -4.75
CA LEU A 174 -0.33 -4.62 -4.37
C LEU A 174 -0.95 -5.87 -5.02
N LEU A 175 -2.26 -6.10 -4.83
CA LEU A 175 -2.88 -7.35 -5.29
C LEU A 175 -2.97 -7.44 -6.82
N ASN A 176 -3.17 -6.33 -7.51
CA ASN A 176 -3.15 -6.33 -8.98
C ASN A 176 -1.73 -6.56 -9.51
N GLU A 177 -0.70 -6.06 -8.83
CA GLU A 177 0.69 -6.33 -9.18
C GLU A 177 1.05 -7.81 -8.96
N MET A 178 0.69 -8.37 -7.80
CA MET A 178 0.88 -9.80 -7.51
C MET A 178 0.16 -10.67 -8.54
N LYS A 179 -1.07 -10.30 -8.93
CA LYS A 179 -1.80 -10.97 -10.02
C LYS A 179 -1.00 -10.92 -11.33
N ARG A 180 -0.49 -9.75 -11.72
CA ARG A 180 0.27 -9.53 -12.96
C ARG A 180 1.57 -10.35 -13.00
N ARG A 181 2.26 -10.45 -11.86
CA ARG A 181 3.52 -11.22 -11.71
C ARG A 181 3.33 -12.74 -11.68
N GLY A 182 2.09 -13.21 -11.51
CA GLY A 182 1.79 -14.65 -11.53
C GLY A 182 2.02 -15.35 -10.19
N LYS A 183 2.02 -16.69 -10.22
CA LYS A 183 1.98 -17.55 -9.02
C LYS A 183 3.21 -17.41 -8.11
N ASP A 184 4.35 -17.04 -8.69
CA ASP A 184 5.60 -16.88 -7.94
C ASP A 184 5.61 -15.63 -7.05
N CYS A 185 4.73 -14.66 -7.32
CA CYS A 185 4.54 -13.49 -6.46
C CYS A 185 3.43 -13.79 -5.43
N ARG A 186 3.74 -14.68 -4.49
CA ARG A 186 2.77 -15.30 -3.58
C ARG A 186 2.43 -14.41 -2.40
N PHE A 187 3.41 -13.78 -1.75
CA PHE A 187 3.16 -12.98 -0.55
C PHE A 187 3.51 -11.52 -0.76
N GLY A 188 2.62 -10.65 -0.31
CA GLY A 188 2.79 -9.21 -0.37
C GLY A 188 2.48 -8.55 0.97
N VAL A 189 3.17 -7.45 1.26
CA VAL A 189 2.96 -6.66 2.47
C VAL A 189 2.55 -5.24 2.12
N ILE A 190 1.57 -4.71 2.84
CA ILE A 190 1.24 -3.29 2.85
C ILE A 190 1.64 -2.73 4.19
N SER A 191 2.30 -1.57 4.23
CA SER A 191 2.61 -0.91 5.49
C SER A 191 2.66 0.61 5.39
N MET A 192 2.38 1.27 6.50
CA MET A 192 2.46 2.73 6.64
C MET A 192 2.72 3.12 8.09
N CYS A 193 3.37 4.27 8.25
CA CYS A 193 3.33 5.01 9.50
C CYS A 193 1.93 5.61 9.69
N ILE A 194 1.56 5.83 10.94
CA ILE A 194 0.31 6.45 11.34
C ILE A 194 0.67 7.62 12.26
N GLY A 195 0.02 8.76 12.00
CA GLY A 195 0.13 9.97 12.83
C GLY A 195 0.01 9.64 14.32
N SER A 196 0.68 10.42 15.17
CA SER A 196 0.71 10.24 16.64
C SER A 196 1.50 9.02 17.17
N GLY A 197 2.33 8.38 16.34
CA GLY A 197 3.30 7.38 16.83
C GLY A 197 2.82 5.94 16.71
N MET A 198 2.36 5.55 15.52
CA MET A 198 2.01 4.16 15.24
C MET A 198 2.53 3.69 13.88
N GLY A 199 2.58 2.38 13.71
CA GLY A 199 2.77 1.72 12.42
C GLY A 199 1.75 0.61 12.23
N ALA A 200 1.31 0.41 10.99
CA ALA A 200 0.47 -0.73 10.63
C ALA A 200 1.08 -1.51 9.47
N ALA A 201 0.90 -2.83 9.48
CA ALA A 201 1.25 -3.70 8.39
C ALA A 201 0.21 -4.81 8.20
N ALA A 202 -0.06 -5.19 6.96
CA ALA A 202 -0.92 -6.30 6.59
C ALA A 202 -0.20 -7.23 5.63
N VAL A 203 -0.33 -8.54 5.85
CA VAL A 203 0.17 -9.57 4.93
C VAL A 203 -0.99 -10.07 4.08
N PHE A 204 -0.78 -10.11 2.78
CA PHE A 204 -1.68 -10.70 1.81
C PHE A 204 -1.00 -11.86 1.11
N GLU A 205 -1.78 -12.90 0.82
CA GLU A 205 -1.39 -13.94 -0.12
C GLU A 205 -2.15 -13.74 -1.43
N ARG A 206 -1.46 -13.97 -2.55
CA ARG A 206 -2.04 -13.93 -3.88
C ARG A 206 -3.24 -14.87 -3.95
N GLY A 207 -4.33 -14.38 -4.54
CA GLY A 207 -5.48 -15.23 -4.85
C GLY A 207 -5.20 -16.05 -6.10
N ASP A 208 -5.67 -17.30 -6.10
CA ASP A 208 -5.56 -18.21 -7.23
C ASP A 208 -6.70 -18.00 -8.23
N GLY A 209 -6.98 -16.75 -8.63
CA GLY A 209 -8.16 -16.38 -9.43
C GLY A 209 -8.54 -17.44 -10.47
N VAL A 210 -9.78 -17.95 -10.40
CA VAL A 210 -10.38 -19.04 -11.21
C VAL A 210 -9.59 -20.34 -11.40
N ASP A 211 -8.44 -20.53 -10.75
CA ASP A 211 -7.63 -21.76 -10.83
C ASP A 211 -8.24 -22.91 -10.00
N GLU A 212 -9.57 -22.99 -9.99
CA GLU A 212 -10.44 -24.00 -9.40
C GLU A 212 -10.81 -23.75 -7.92
N LEU A 213 -12.12 -23.77 -7.66
CA LEU A 213 -12.78 -23.55 -6.37
C LEU A 213 -12.41 -24.64 -5.34
N THR A 214 -11.16 -24.74 -4.87
CA THR A 214 -10.76 -25.28 -3.55
C THR A 214 -9.23 -25.45 -3.48
N ASN A 215 -8.56 -24.53 -2.80
CA ASN A 215 -7.23 -24.73 -2.24
C ASN A 215 -7.30 -24.98 -0.72
N ALA A 216 -8.34 -25.69 -0.27
CA ALA A 216 -8.38 -26.22 1.08
C ALA A 216 -7.25 -27.27 1.22
N ARG A 217 -6.09 -26.84 1.73
CA ARG A 217 -5.29 -27.80 2.50
C ARG A 217 -6.17 -28.24 3.65
N GLY A 218 -6.47 -29.54 3.73
CA GLY A 218 -7.14 -30.11 4.88
C GLY A 218 -6.40 -29.68 6.13
N ILE A 219 -7.06 -28.91 6.99
CA ILE A 219 -6.52 -28.60 8.31
C ILE A 219 -6.53 -29.92 9.07
N SER A 220 -5.38 -30.57 9.18
CA SER A 220 -5.18 -31.61 10.18
C SER A 220 -5.20 -30.92 11.55
N THR A 221 -6.40 -30.86 12.13
CA THR A 221 -6.71 -30.60 13.54
C THR A 221 -5.63 -29.85 14.32
N HIS A 222 -5.74 -28.54 14.46
CA HIS A 222 -5.03 -27.83 15.53
C HIS A 222 -6.04 -26.98 16.33
N ASN A 223 -6.23 -27.41 17.58
CA ASN A 223 -6.91 -26.67 18.64
C ASN A 223 -6.17 -25.35 18.89
N TRP A 224 -6.70 -24.25 18.36
CA TRP A 224 -6.26 -22.89 18.70
C TRP A 224 -7.39 -22.06 19.35
N LEU A 225 -8.35 -22.72 19.99
CA LEU A 225 -9.21 -22.06 20.95
C LEU A 225 -8.47 -22.05 22.29
N SER A 226 -8.26 -20.86 22.85
CA SER A 226 -7.79 -20.71 24.22
C SER A 226 -8.76 -21.47 25.14
N LYS A 227 -8.23 -22.21 26.13
CA LYS A 227 -9.03 -23.02 27.06
C LYS A 227 -10.03 -22.21 27.91
N ASP A 228 -10.01 -20.89 27.81
CA ASP A 228 -10.90 -19.98 28.54
C ASP A 228 -12.16 -19.60 27.75
N ALA A 229 -12.45 -20.32 26.65
CA ALA A 229 -13.66 -20.14 25.85
C ALA A 229 -14.61 -21.37 25.90
N MET A 230 -14.65 -22.06 27.04
CA MET A 230 -15.69 -23.04 27.39
C MET A 230 -16.29 -22.72 28.75
#